data_AF-Q5D8M5-F1
#
_entry.id   AF-Q5D8M5-F1
#
_cell.length_a   1.000
_cell.length_b   1.000
_cell.length_c   1.000
_cell.angle_alpha   90.00
_cell.angle_beta   90.00
_cell.angle_gamma   90.00
#
_symmetry.space_group_name_H-M   'P 1'
#
loop_
_entity.id
_entity.type
_entity.pdbx_description
1 polymer ?
#
loop_
_entity_poly.entity_id
_entity_poly.type
_entity_poly.pdbx_seq_one_letter_code
_entity_poly.pdbx_strand_id
1 'polypeptide(L)'
;MEILALYIAERLNVDVAAVRLLMSMFMGYPIAFIYNMKSNSWKVCYRHLYLFIFGVILFLWNFGTDIIHMFIGIFTTLFVNYFFKHSKNAVIFTFIFNMGYLVVGSHICNRGTYDINWTTPYCVLCLRMIGLSWDLYDACKPEGQLSAVQKKSALYKFPKVLETLAFSFTPTAFLTGPQFPMRHFQAFIDGSLRPVVTLRKNTFKDRFIYNPQ
;
A
#
# COMPACT_ATOMS: atom_id res chain seq x y z
N MET A 1 -12.68 19.21 -7.37
CA MET A 1 -12.78 18.21 -6.28
C MET A 1 -12.90 18.89 -4.94
N GLU A 2 -12.01 19.82 -4.59
CA GLU A 2 -12.07 20.52 -3.28
C GLU A 2 -13.39 21.27 -3.03
N ILE A 3 -13.84 22.08 -3.98
CA ILE A 3 -15.12 22.83 -3.88
C ILE A 3 -16.31 21.87 -3.69
N LEU A 4 -16.28 20.72 -4.37
CA LEU A 4 -17.33 19.70 -4.24
C LEU A 4 -17.28 19.03 -2.85
N ALA A 5 -16.08 18.74 -2.33
CA ALA A 5 -15.91 18.18 -1.00
C ALA A 5 -16.42 19.14 0.08
N LEU A 6 -16.09 20.42 -0.03
CA LEU A 6 -16.59 21.47 0.87
C LEU A 6 -18.11 21.59 0.82
N TYR A 7 -18.69 21.60 -0.38
CA TYR A 7 -20.15 21.66 -0.56
C TYR A 7 -20.87 20.47 0.09
N ILE A 8 -20.35 19.25 -0.08
CA ILE A 8 -20.94 18.04 0.52
C ILE A 8 -20.79 18.06 2.04
N ALA A 9 -19.62 18.46 2.54
CA ALA A 9 -19.35 18.55 3.97
C ALA A 9 -20.31 19.54 4.67
N GLU A 10 -20.53 20.71 4.07
CA GLU A 10 -21.46 21.72 4.58
C GLU A 10 -22.91 21.23 4.58
N ARG A 11 -23.34 20.53 3.52
CA ARG A 11 -24.71 19.99 3.41
C ARG A 11 -25.01 18.86 4.38
N LEU A 12 -24.02 18.03 4.69
CA LEU A 12 -24.18 16.88 5.58
C LEU A 12 -23.77 17.18 7.03
N ASN A 13 -23.19 18.36 7.29
CA ASN A 13 -22.61 18.74 8.57
C ASN A 13 -21.59 17.71 9.08
N VAL A 14 -20.70 17.27 8.17
CA VAL A 14 -19.64 16.28 8.42
C VAL A 14 -18.29 16.92 8.15
N ASP A 15 -17.24 16.40 8.79
CA ASP A 15 -15.87 16.85 8.57
C ASP A 15 -15.42 16.72 7.10
N VAL A 16 -14.70 17.74 6.62
CA VAL A 16 -14.23 17.84 5.23
C VAL A 16 -13.20 16.75 4.94
N ALA A 17 -12.35 16.38 5.90
CA ALA A 17 -11.33 15.35 5.69
C ALA A 17 -11.96 13.96 5.45
N ALA A 18 -13.07 13.66 6.14
CA ALA A 18 -13.84 12.44 5.89
C ALA A 18 -14.41 12.39 4.46
N VAL A 19 -14.94 13.51 3.97
CA VAL A 19 -15.47 13.61 2.59
C VAL A 19 -14.34 13.46 1.56
N ARG A 20 -13.19 14.12 1.76
CA ARG A 20 -12.01 13.96 0.88
C ARG A 20 -11.54 12.52 0.82
N LEU A 21 -11.46 11.84 1.97
CA LEU A 21 -11.07 10.43 2.03
C LEU A 21 -12.04 9.54 1.26
N LEU A 22 -13.34 9.74 1.45
CA LEU A 22 -14.36 8.97 0.74
C LEU A 22 -14.27 9.18 -0.77
N MET A 23 -14.10 10.43 -1.22
CA MET A 23 -13.90 10.75 -2.62
C MET A 23 -12.62 10.12 -3.18
N SER A 24 -11.53 10.11 -2.42
CA SER A 24 -10.30 9.40 -2.81
C SER A 24 -10.50 7.89 -2.95
N MET A 25 -11.29 7.28 -2.06
CA MET A 25 -11.65 5.86 -2.17
C MET A 25 -12.42 5.60 -3.46
N PHE A 26 -13.38 6.45 -3.81
CA PHE A 26 -14.09 6.37 -5.08
C PHE A 26 -13.17 6.58 -6.28
N MET A 27 -12.18 7.47 -6.17
CA MET A 27 -11.18 7.72 -7.22
C MET A 27 -10.23 6.53 -7.42
N GLY A 28 -10.06 5.67 -6.42
CA GLY A 28 -9.32 4.42 -6.54
C GLY A 28 -9.89 3.49 -7.61
N TYR A 29 -11.21 3.46 -7.82
CA TYR A 29 -11.87 2.62 -8.82
C TYR A 29 -11.54 2.99 -10.28
N PRO A 30 -11.69 4.25 -10.75
CA PRO A 30 -11.32 4.61 -12.11
C PRO A 30 -9.80 4.45 -12.35
N ILE A 31 -8.96 4.71 -11.34
CA ILE A 31 -7.51 4.46 -11.43
C ILE A 31 -7.24 2.96 -11.63
N ALA A 32 -7.88 2.09 -10.84
CA ALA A 32 -7.76 0.64 -10.97
C ALA A 32 -8.31 0.13 -12.31
N PHE A 33 -9.39 0.72 -12.81
CA PHE A 33 -9.99 0.38 -14.10
C PHE A 33 -9.03 0.70 -15.25
N ILE A 34 -8.47 1.91 -15.30
CA ILE A 34 -7.47 2.31 -16.30
C ILE A 34 -6.23 1.44 -16.20
N TYR A 35 -5.77 1.14 -14.98
CA TYR A 35 -4.66 0.21 -14.76
C TYR A 35 -4.97 -1.16 -15.38
N ASN A 36 -6.14 -1.75 -15.11
CA ASN A 36 -6.49 -3.07 -15.64
C ASN A 36 -6.56 -3.09 -17.18
N MET A 37 -7.09 -2.03 -17.80
CA MET A 37 -7.17 -1.92 -19.26
C MET A 37 -5.78 -1.86 -19.90
N LYS A 38 -4.86 -1.06 -19.33
CA LYS A 38 -3.59 -0.73 -20.00
C LYS A 38 -2.39 -1.52 -19.49
N SER A 39 -2.43 -2.07 -18.28
CA SER A 39 -1.27 -2.68 -17.61
C SER A 39 -0.61 -3.77 -18.44
N ASN A 40 -1.40 -4.62 -19.12
CA ASN A 40 -0.89 -5.70 -19.96
C ASN A 40 0.11 -5.22 -21.03
N SER A 41 -0.08 -4.02 -21.59
CA SER A 41 0.80 -3.44 -22.60
C SER A 41 2.05 -2.76 -22.02
N TRP A 42 2.06 -2.49 -20.72
CA TRP A 42 3.11 -1.73 -20.04
C TRP A 42 4.21 -2.62 -19.49
N LYS A 43 5.45 -2.12 -19.55
CA LYS A 43 6.58 -2.68 -18.79
C LYS A 43 6.32 -2.58 -17.29
N VAL A 44 6.89 -3.50 -16.50
CA VAL A 44 6.75 -3.57 -15.03
C VAL A 44 7.08 -2.23 -14.35
N CYS A 45 8.14 -1.55 -14.79
CA CYS A 45 8.52 -0.24 -14.26
C CYS A 45 7.39 0.81 -14.38
N TYR A 46 6.72 0.86 -15.53
CA TYR A 46 5.59 1.78 -15.74
C TYR A 46 4.37 1.39 -14.90
N ARG A 47 4.15 0.09 -14.64
CA ARG A 47 3.09 -0.37 -13.74
C ARG A 47 3.32 0.14 -12.31
N HIS A 48 4.55 0.02 -11.80
CA HIS A 48 4.92 0.57 -10.49
C HIS A 48 4.79 2.10 -10.45
N LEU A 49 5.34 2.77 -11.46
CA LEU A 49 5.30 4.23 -11.54
C LEU A 49 3.88 4.77 -11.59
N TYR A 50 2.99 4.12 -12.35
CA TYR A 50 1.57 4.48 -12.40
C TYR A 50 0.93 4.43 -11.02
N LEU A 51 1.05 3.30 -10.30
CA LEU A 51 0.46 3.15 -8.97
C LEU A 51 1.05 4.16 -7.98
N PHE A 52 2.37 4.36 -8.01
CA PHE A 52 3.05 5.31 -7.15
C PHE A 52 2.59 6.75 -7.41
N ILE A 53 2.59 7.22 -8.67
CA ILE A 53 2.19 8.60 -9.00
C ILE A 53 0.76 8.87 -8.57
N PHE A 54 -0.18 8.01 -8.95
CA PHE A 54 -1.58 8.21 -8.60
C PHE A 54 -1.82 8.10 -7.09
N GLY A 55 -1.08 7.22 -6.39
CA GLY A 55 -1.13 7.12 -4.94
C GLY A 55 -0.63 8.37 -4.24
N VAL A 56 0.50 8.92 -4.70
CA VAL A 56 1.04 10.19 -4.20
C VAL A 56 0.08 11.35 -4.45
N ILE A 57 -0.53 11.43 -5.65
CA ILE A 57 -1.53 12.48 -5.95
C ILE A 57 -2.71 12.40 -4.97
N LEU A 58 -3.26 11.22 -4.75
CA LEU A 58 -4.35 11.03 -3.78
C LEU A 58 -3.93 11.37 -2.36
N PHE A 59 -2.71 10.99 -1.96
CA PHE A 59 -2.16 11.32 -0.65
C PHE A 59 -2.05 12.84 -0.46
N LEU A 60 -1.38 13.52 -1.40
CA LEU A 60 -1.16 14.97 -1.35
C LEU A 60 -2.48 15.74 -1.31
N TRP A 61 -3.51 15.26 -2.00
CA TRP A 61 -4.83 15.89 -1.94
C TRP A 61 -5.52 15.73 -0.57
N ASN A 62 -5.25 14.66 0.17
CA ASN A 62 -5.87 14.43 1.49
C ASN A 62 -5.10 15.09 2.63
N PHE A 63 -3.77 14.95 2.62
CA PHE A 63 -2.91 15.26 3.76
C PHE A 63 -1.76 16.22 3.42
N GLY A 64 -1.64 16.69 2.18
CA GLY A 64 -0.64 17.68 1.79
C GLY A 64 0.79 17.24 2.06
N THR A 65 1.57 18.11 2.72
CA THR A 65 3.01 17.94 2.98
C THR A 65 3.35 16.85 3.98
N ASP A 66 2.37 16.30 4.69
CA ASP A 66 2.57 15.23 5.68
C ASP A 66 3.02 13.90 5.05
N ILE A 67 3.12 13.83 3.72
CA ILE A 67 3.67 12.70 2.99
C ILE A 67 5.10 12.36 3.40
N ILE A 68 5.83 13.35 3.95
CA ILE A 68 7.19 13.17 4.48
C ILE A 68 7.23 12.06 5.53
N HIS A 69 6.21 11.96 6.39
CA HIS A 69 6.10 10.91 7.40
C HIS A 69 6.09 9.51 6.78
N MET A 70 5.40 9.33 5.65
CA MET A 70 5.36 8.07 4.91
C MET A 70 6.74 7.69 4.38
N PHE A 71 7.45 8.65 3.77
CA PHE A 71 8.79 8.42 3.24
C PHE A 71 9.79 8.07 4.35
N ILE A 72 9.72 8.73 5.50
CA ILE A 72 10.54 8.39 6.67
C ILE A 72 10.33 6.93 7.08
N GLY A 73 9.07 6.47 7.16
CA GLY A 73 8.75 5.07 7.47
C GLY A 73 9.34 4.08 6.47
N ILE A 74 9.15 4.35 5.17
CA ILE A 74 9.60 3.48 4.07
C ILE A 74 11.12 3.40 4.01
N PHE A 75 11.80 4.55 3.97
CA PHE A 75 13.24 4.59 3.79
C PHE A 75 13.99 4.06 5.02
N THR A 76 13.52 4.34 6.23
CA THR A 76 14.11 3.74 7.45
C THR A 76 13.97 2.22 7.41
N THR A 77 12.81 1.70 7.03
CA THR A 77 12.59 0.25 6.93
C THR A 77 13.50 -0.40 5.89
N LEU A 78 13.64 0.19 4.71
CA LEU A 78 14.54 -0.30 3.67
C LEU A 78 16.01 -0.25 4.12
N PHE A 79 16.43 0.86 4.73
CA PHE A 79 17.79 1.05 5.22
C PHE A 79 18.17 0.02 6.29
N VAL A 80 17.30 -0.19 7.28
CA VAL A 80 17.52 -1.15 8.37
C VAL A 80 17.59 -2.57 7.84
N ASN A 81 16.68 -2.95 6.95
CA ASN A 81 16.66 -4.30 6.39
C ASN A 81 17.89 -4.57 5.50
N TYR A 82 18.36 -3.57 4.76
CA TYR A 82 19.59 -3.64 3.98
C TYR A 82 20.84 -3.75 4.87
N PHE A 83 20.95 -2.91 5.91
CA PHE A 83 22.12 -2.85 6.79
C PHE A 83 22.25 -4.11 7.66
N PHE A 84 21.15 -4.56 8.28
CA PHE A 84 21.15 -5.71 9.19
C PHE A 84 20.94 -7.06 8.47
N LYS A 85 21.06 -7.09 7.13
CA LYS A 85 20.96 -8.30 6.28
C LYS A 85 19.74 -9.18 6.62
N HIS A 86 18.58 -8.55 6.80
CA HIS A 86 17.33 -9.24 7.11
C HIS A 86 17.37 -10.10 8.39
N SER A 87 18.21 -9.75 9.37
CA SER A 87 18.29 -10.48 10.65
C SER A 87 17.12 -10.18 11.58
N LYS A 88 16.98 -10.98 12.65
CA LYS A 88 15.98 -10.77 13.73
C LYS A 88 16.06 -9.35 14.32
N ASN A 89 17.25 -8.77 14.39
CA ASN A 89 17.45 -7.40 14.87
C ASN A 89 16.80 -6.36 13.96
N ALA A 90 16.82 -6.58 12.63
CA ALA A 90 16.14 -5.72 11.67
C ALA A 90 14.63 -5.66 11.91
N VAL A 91 14.04 -6.82 12.20
CA VAL A 91 12.60 -6.97 12.48
C VAL A 91 12.22 -6.23 13.76
N ILE A 92 12.97 -6.46 14.85
CA ILE A 92 12.72 -5.80 16.13
C ILE A 92 12.85 -4.28 15.99
N PHE A 93 13.90 -3.80 15.32
CA PHE A 93 14.08 -2.37 15.07
C PHE A 93 12.93 -1.80 14.24
N THR A 94 12.58 -2.44 13.13
CA THR A 94 11.49 -1.99 12.24
C THR A 94 10.16 -1.91 13.00
N PHE A 95 9.88 -2.88 13.87
CA PHE A 95 8.71 -2.88 14.73
C PHE A 95 8.70 -1.70 15.71
N ILE A 96 9.76 -1.56 16.51
CA ILE A 96 9.86 -0.50 17.53
C ILE A 96 9.79 0.87 16.86
N PHE A 97 10.50 1.06 15.74
CA PHE A 97 10.52 2.32 15.02
C PHE A 97 9.15 2.68 14.45
N ASN A 98 8.55 1.83 13.60
CA ASN A 98 7.28 2.17 12.94
C ASN A 98 6.13 2.28 13.94
N MET A 99 6.09 1.38 14.94
CA MET A 99 5.06 1.44 15.98
C MET A 99 5.24 2.66 16.89
N GLY A 100 6.47 2.93 17.33
CA GLY A 100 6.78 4.12 18.13
C GLY A 100 6.47 5.41 17.39
N TYR A 101 6.82 5.49 16.10
CA TYR A 101 6.53 6.64 15.25
C TYR A 101 5.02 6.90 15.11
N LEU A 102 4.24 5.83 14.89
CA LEU A 102 2.78 5.92 14.84
C LEU A 102 2.18 6.38 16.17
N VAL A 103 2.63 5.83 17.30
CA VAL A 103 2.12 6.17 18.64
C VAL A 103 2.45 7.63 18.97
N VAL A 104 3.68 8.08 18.74
CA VAL A 104 4.09 9.47 18.96
C VAL A 104 3.30 10.41 18.05
N GLY A 105 3.19 10.09 16.75
CA GLY A 105 2.40 10.87 15.80
C GLY A 105 0.94 10.98 16.23
N SER A 106 0.31 9.86 16.61
CA SER A 106 -1.08 9.82 17.08
C SER A 106 -1.27 10.65 18.35
N HIS A 107 -0.32 10.60 19.28
CA HIS A 107 -0.37 11.36 20.51
C HIS A 107 -0.15 12.87 20.31
N ILE A 108 0.59 13.27 19.26
CA ILE A 108 0.77 14.69 18.92
C ILE A 108 -0.45 15.22 18.17
N CYS A 109 -0.96 14.46 17.19
CA CYS A 109 -1.99 14.93 16.28
C CYS A 109 -3.43 14.79 16.82
N ASN A 110 -3.72 13.83 17.71
CA ASN A 110 -5.09 13.56 18.20
C ASN A 110 -5.31 13.99 19.66
N ARG A 111 -4.70 15.10 20.09
CA ARG A 111 -4.88 15.59 21.47
C ARG A 111 -6.29 16.16 21.68
N GLY A 112 -7.18 15.36 22.25
CA GLY A 112 -8.48 15.79 22.76
C GLY A 112 -9.67 15.56 21.82
N THR A 113 -9.46 15.55 20.51
CA THR A 113 -10.45 15.14 19.50
C THR A 113 -9.79 14.29 18.43
N TYR A 114 -10.50 13.26 17.95
CA TYR A 114 -10.00 12.39 16.89
C TYR A 114 -10.13 13.13 15.56
N ASP A 115 -8.99 13.49 14.96
CA ASP A 115 -8.93 14.13 13.66
C ASP A 115 -8.31 13.18 12.63
N ILE A 116 -8.85 13.22 11.41
CA ILE A 116 -8.33 12.44 10.29
C ILE A 116 -7.08 13.15 9.76
N ASN A 117 -5.92 12.60 10.07
CA ASN A 117 -4.62 13.17 9.71
C ASN A 117 -3.71 12.08 9.12
N TRP A 118 -2.44 12.42 8.87
CA TRP A 118 -1.47 11.51 8.26
C TRP A 118 -1.25 10.22 9.05
N THR A 119 -1.59 10.17 10.35
CA THR A 119 -1.46 8.94 11.15
C THR A 119 -2.41 7.85 10.68
N THR A 120 -3.55 8.21 10.07
CA THR A 120 -4.55 7.27 9.55
C THR A 120 -3.97 6.37 8.43
N PRO A 121 -3.44 6.90 7.30
CA PRO A 121 -2.76 6.06 6.32
C PRO A 121 -1.43 5.49 6.84
N TYR A 122 -0.78 6.16 7.81
CA TYR A 122 0.45 5.63 8.39
C TYR A 122 0.22 4.33 9.16
N CYS A 123 -0.97 4.11 9.73
CA CYS A 123 -1.31 2.86 10.38
C CYS A 123 -1.17 1.65 9.43
N VAL A 124 -1.74 1.76 8.22
CA VAL A 124 -1.62 0.74 7.18
C VAL A 124 -0.18 0.61 6.71
N LEU A 125 0.52 1.74 6.53
CA LEU A 125 1.92 1.73 6.11
C LEU A 125 2.84 1.06 7.15
N CYS A 126 2.67 1.40 8.43
CA CYS A 126 3.41 0.86 9.57
C CYS A 126 3.33 -0.67 9.58
N LEU A 127 2.10 -1.19 9.53
CA LEU A 127 1.87 -2.62 9.47
C LEU A 127 2.52 -3.24 8.21
N ARG A 128 2.45 -2.58 7.04
CA ARG A 128 3.10 -3.07 5.80
C ARG A 128 4.61 -3.14 5.92
N MET A 129 5.24 -2.12 6.51
CA MET A 129 6.69 -2.06 6.69
C MET A 129 7.19 -3.11 7.69
N ILE A 130 6.45 -3.32 8.78
CA ILE A 130 6.71 -4.40 9.73
C ILE A 130 6.58 -5.75 9.04
N GLY A 131 5.48 -5.97 8.29
CA GLY A 131 5.25 -7.19 7.53
C GLY A 131 6.36 -7.46 6.50
N LEU A 132 6.81 -6.43 5.78
CA LEU A 132 7.92 -6.54 4.83
C LEU A 132 9.21 -7.03 5.49
N SER A 133 9.53 -6.54 6.69
CA SER A 133 10.72 -6.98 7.42
C SER A 133 10.59 -8.44 7.89
N TRP A 134 9.40 -8.85 8.34
CA TRP A 134 9.12 -10.25 8.66
C TRP A 134 9.23 -11.16 7.44
N ASP A 135 8.67 -10.76 6.30
CA ASP A 135 8.72 -11.53 5.05
C ASP A 135 10.17 -11.73 4.57
N LEU A 136 11.03 -10.70 4.72
CA LEU A 136 12.46 -10.79 4.41
C LEU A 136 13.21 -11.71 5.40
N TYR A 137 12.90 -11.63 6.69
CA TYR A 137 13.53 -12.49 7.72
C TYR A 137 13.13 -13.95 7.57
N ASP A 138 11.87 -14.23 7.28
CA ASP A 138 11.37 -15.60 7.07
C ASP A 138 12.00 -16.25 5.84
N ALA A 139 12.37 -15.47 4.82
CA ALA A 139 13.09 -15.97 3.66
C ALA A 139 14.52 -16.47 3.97
N CYS A 140 15.10 -16.07 5.10
CA CYS A 140 16.40 -16.56 5.56
C CYS A 140 16.32 -17.88 6.34
N LYS A 141 15.11 -18.36 6.68
CA LYS A 141 14.92 -19.61 7.42
C LYS A 141 14.84 -20.81 6.48
N PRO A 142 15.24 -22.01 6.93
CA PRO A 142 15.04 -23.24 6.17
C PRO A 142 13.55 -23.49 5.90
N GLU A 143 13.19 -23.98 4.71
CA GLU A 143 11.79 -24.20 4.33
C GLU A 143 11.04 -25.17 5.26
N GLY A 144 11.74 -26.12 5.89
CA GLY A 144 11.16 -27.05 6.86
C GLY A 144 10.67 -26.39 8.14
N GLN A 145 11.13 -25.17 8.45
CA GLN A 145 10.76 -24.41 9.64
C GLN A 145 9.66 -23.37 9.38
N LEU A 146 9.25 -23.20 8.12
CA LEU A 146 8.25 -22.21 7.72
C LEU A 146 6.85 -22.82 7.71
N SER A 147 5.89 -22.12 8.33
CA SER A 147 4.47 -22.45 8.17
C SER A 147 4.00 -22.25 6.74
N ALA A 148 2.85 -22.84 6.38
CA ALA A 148 2.27 -22.70 5.04
C ALA A 148 2.00 -21.23 4.65
N VAL A 149 1.65 -20.37 5.62
CA VAL A 149 1.43 -18.94 5.39
C VAL A 149 2.75 -18.22 5.14
N GLN A 150 3.77 -18.48 5.96
CA GLN A 150 5.10 -17.88 5.80
C GLN A 150 5.74 -18.27 4.47
N LYS A 151 5.58 -19.51 4.01
CA LYS A 151 6.07 -19.93 2.69
C LYS A 151 5.48 -19.10 1.54
N LYS A 152 4.22 -18.69 1.66
CA LYS A 152 3.54 -17.87 0.65
C LYS A 152 4.03 -16.42 0.66
N SER A 153 4.34 -15.86 1.83
CA SER A 153 4.72 -14.44 1.99
C SER A 153 6.24 -14.19 1.99
N ALA A 154 7.06 -15.19 2.31
CA ALA A 154 8.52 -15.07 2.42
C ALA A 154 9.16 -14.44 1.18
N LEU A 155 9.99 -13.42 1.37
CA LEU A 155 10.54 -12.62 0.28
C LEU A 155 12.04 -12.90 0.07
N TYR A 156 12.39 -13.82 -0.83
CA TYR A 156 13.79 -14.21 -1.08
C TYR A 156 14.63 -13.16 -1.81
N LYS A 157 13.99 -12.23 -2.54
CA LYS A 157 14.67 -11.17 -3.27
C LYS A 157 14.31 -9.83 -2.64
N PHE A 158 15.33 -9.05 -2.30
CA PHE A 158 15.11 -7.70 -1.76
C PHE A 158 14.37 -6.83 -2.79
N PRO A 159 13.27 -6.16 -2.41
CA PRO A 159 12.48 -5.37 -3.35
C PRO A 159 13.22 -4.11 -3.76
N LYS A 160 12.93 -3.61 -4.97
CA LYS A 160 13.49 -2.33 -5.42
C LYS A 160 12.83 -1.17 -4.68
N VAL A 161 13.50 -0.02 -4.62
CA VAL A 161 12.94 1.19 -3.98
C VAL A 161 11.62 1.58 -4.65
N LEU A 162 11.58 1.67 -5.98
CA LEU A 162 10.36 2.02 -6.72
C LEU A 162 9.22 1.02 -6.50
N GLU A 163 9.55 -0.27 -6.41
CA GLU A 163 8.58 -1.33 -6.12
C GLU A 163 8.00 -1.17 -4.70
N THR A 164 8.85 -0.88 -3.71
CA THR A 164 8.41 -0.62 -2.34
C THR A 164 7.56 0.65 -2.22
N LEU A 165 7.90 1.69 -2.99
CA LEU A 165 7.10 2.91 -3.09
C LEU A 165 5.73 2.64 -3.72
N ALA A 166 5.67 1.89 -4.81
CA ALA A 166 4.40 1.53 -5.45
C ALA A 166 3.53 0.63 -4.56
N PHE A 167 4.14 -0.31 -3.85
CA PHE A 167 3.49 -1.13 -2.83
C PHE A 167 2.90 -0.28 -1.70
N SER A 168 3.67 0.68 -1.20
CA SER A 168 3.27 1.55 -0.09
C SER A 168 2.12 2.48 -0.48
N PHE A 169 2.21 3.09 -1.66
CA PHE A 169 1.24 4.05 -2.18
C PHE A 169 0.23 3.42 -3.16
N THR A 170 -0.10 2.13 -3.02
CA THR A 170 -1.12 1.51 -3.89
C THR A 170 -2.47 2.24 -3.72
N PRO A 171 -3.00 2.93 -4.77
CA PRO A 171 -4.12 3.88 -4.65
C PRO A 171 -5.38 3.31 -4.00
N THR A 172 -5.67 2.03 -4.23
CA THR A 172 -6.86 1.35 -3.73
C THR A 172 -6.75 0.89 -2.28
N ALA A 173 -5.54 0.90 -1.70
CA ALA A 173 -5.29 0.24 -0.44
C ALA A 173 -4.45 1.02 0.57
N PHE A 174 -3.83 2.15 0.21
CA PHE A 174 -2.96 2.86 1.14
C PHE A 174 -3.74 3.71 2.18
N LEU A 175 -4.94 4.20 1.85
CA LEU A 175 -5.72 5.07 2.74
C LEU A 175 -6.51 4.29 3.79
N THR A 176 -7.31 3.32 3.35
CA THR A 176 -8.25 2.57 4.20
C THR A 176 -8.40 1.11 3.76
N GLY A 177 -7.59 0.65 2.81
CA GLY A 177 -7.77 -0.69 2.25
C GLY A 177 -6.99 -1.77 3.00
N PRO A 178 -7.22 -3.03 2.62
CA PRO A 178 -6.63 -4.16 3.32
C PRO A 178 -5.10 -4.13 3.23
N GLN A 179 -4.48 -4.67 4.27
CA GLN A 179 -3.07 -4.98 4.24
C GLN A 179 -2.83 -6.30 3.50
N PHE A 180 -1.80 -6.32 2.66
CA PHE A 180 -1.34 -7.51 1.95
C PHE A 180 0.21 -7.57 1.93
N PRO A 181 0.81 -8.76 1.81
CA PRO A 181 2.27 -8.92 1.77
C PRO A 181 2.86 -8.49 0.43
N MET A 182 4.16 -8.18 0.40
CA MET A 182 4.87 -7.76 -0.81
C MET A 182 4.79 -8.82 -1.92
N ARG A 183 4.85 -10.11 -1.57
CA ARG A 183 4.63 -11.23 -2.50
C ARG A 183 3.30 -11.13 -3.26
N HIS A 184 2.23 -10.70 -2.57
CA HIS A 184 0.93 -10.52 -3.20
C HIS A 184 0.94 -9.34 -4.17
N PHE A 185 1.64 -8.25 -3.82
CA PHE A 185 1.86 -7.13 -4.73
C PHE A 185 2.64 -7.55 -5.98
N GLN A 186 3.74 -8.29 -5.82
CA GLN A 186 4.52 -8.82 -6.94
C GLN A 186 3.66 -9.68 -7.87
N ALA A 187 2.86 -10.59 -7.30
CA ALA A 187 1.94 -11.42 -8.06
C ALA A 187 0.85 -10.60 -8.79
N PHE A 188 0.38 -9.50 -8.19
CA PHE A 188 -0.54 -8.56 -8.83
C PHE A 188 0.10 -7.88 -10.04
N ILE A 189 1.33 -7.39 -9.89
CA ILE A 189 2.07 -6.72 -10.96
C ILE A 189 2.41 -7.69 -12.09
N ASP A 190 2.80 -8.92 -11.77
CA ASP A 190 3.13 -9.97 -12.74
C ASP A 190 1.87 -10.53 -13.42
N GLY A 191 0.69 -10.34 -12.81
CA GLY A 191 -0.59 -10.84 -13.32
C GLY A 191 -0.88 -12.31 -12.97
N SER A 192 -0.03 -12.94 -12.15
CA SER A 192 -0.16 -14.34 -11.72
C SER A 192 -1.28 -14.57 -10.70
N LEU A 193 -1.83 -13.50 -10.10
CA LEU A 193 -3.04 -13.59 -9.28
C LEU A 193 -4.30 -13.92 -10.11
N ARG A 194 -4.27 -13.72 -11.43
CA ARG A 194 -5.43 -14.01 -12.29
C ARG A 194 -5.38 -15.49 -12.69
N PRO A 195 -6.51 -16.22 -12.62
CA PRO A 195 -6.53 -17.59 -13.12
C PRO A 195 -6.17 -17.62 -14.61
N VAL A 196 -5.36 -18.61 -15.01
CA VAL A 196 -4.78 -18.73 -16.37
C VAL A 196 -5.86 -18.73 -17.46
N VAL A 197 -7.06 -19.23 -17.14
CA VAL A 197 -8.24 -19.22 -18.03
C VAL A 197 -8.62 -17.81 -18.48
N THR A 198 -8.51 -16.81 -17.60
CA THR A 198 -8.82 -15.40 -17.89
C THR A 198 -7.76 -14.71 -18.75
N LEU A 199 -6.52 -15.22 -18.77
CA LEU A 199 -5.44 -14.68 -19.60
C LEU A 199 -5.51 -15.18 -21.06
N ARG A 200 -6.22 -16.29 -21.32
CA ARG A 200 -6.36 -16.89 -22.66
C ARG A 200 -7.45 -16.22 -23.51
N LYS A 201 -8.45 -15.62 -22.87
CA LYS A 201 -9.54 -14.89 -23.55
C LYS A 201 -9.35 -13.38 -23.36
N ASN A 202 -8.94 -12.70 -24.43
CA ASN A 202 -8.59 -11.27 -24.40
C ASN A 202 -9.78 -10.33 -24.64
N THR A 203 -11.01 -10.84 -24.75
CA THR A 203 -12.18 -10.01 -25.05
C THR A 203 -12.68 -9.30 -23.80
N PHE A 204 -13.04 -8.02 -23.90
CA PHE A 204 -13.57 -7.21 -22.79
C PHE A 204 -14.74 -7.89 -22.05
N LYS A 205 -15.64 -8.55 -22.78
CA LYS A 205 -16.78 -9.29 -22.21
C LYS A 205 -16.33 -10.48 -21.36
N ASP A 206 -15.33 -11.24 -21.80
CA ASP A 206 -14.83 -12.41 -21.07
C ASP A 206 -14.11 -12.02 -19.78
N ARG A 207 -13.46 -10.85 -19.75
CA ARG A 207 -12.71 -10.35 -18.58
C ARG A 207 -13.63 -9.83 -17.46
N PHE A 208 -14.80 -9.30 -17.78
CA PHE A 208 -15.67 -8.61 -16.82
C PHE A 208 -17.06 -9.22 -16.62
N ILE A 209 -17.63 -9.94 -17.60
CA ILE A 209 -19.01 -10.45 -17.55
C ILE A 209 -19.05 -11.94 -17.19
N TYR A 210 -18.10 -12.74 -17.68
CA TYR A 210 -18.12 -14.20 -17.56
C TYR A 210 -17.09 -14.76 -16.55
N ASN A 211 -16.83 -14.05 -15.45
CA ASN A 211 -15.97 -14.58 -14.39
C ASN A 211 -16.83 -15.32 -13.34
N PRO A 212 -17.00 -16.66 -13.41
CA PRO A 212 -17.51 -17.40 -12.26
C PRO A 212 -16.46 -17.29 -11.14
N GLN A 213 -16.92 -16.92 -9.96
CA GLN A 213 -16.10 -16.83 -8.75
C GLN A 213 -15.43 -18.16 -8.40
#